data_AF-A0A1H3KMX5-F1
#
_entry.id   AF-A0A1H3KMX5-F1
#
_cell.length_a   1.000
_cell.length_b   1.000
_cell.length_c   1.000
_cell.angle_alpha   90.00
_cell.angle_beta   90.00
_cell.angle_gamma   90.00
#
_symmetry.space_group_name_H-M   'P 1'
#
loop_
_entity.id
_entity.type
_entity.pdbx_description
1 polymer ?
#
loop_
_entity_poly.entity_id
_entity_poly.type
_entity_poly.pdbx_seq_one_letter_code
_entity_poly.pdbx_strand_id
1 'polypeptide(L)'
;MTRTWVDSDLAQMYTGGPYAWYGGRDQTRLIVTIEGREDQLAAGLTRSAGPCDAGSRVLSTAFFAELEHRFLETRPRRAYRGVMPADTPDRPEGAPVGRRIVLGLLGLGALGIVTGTALQDGLGTVLGPVELRDPTGLAGLIPSGDTFRYYSVTGGVDEPGPRDYQLAVSGLVERPGQHTLADLQAMPQTSLVRDFQCVTGWRVPEVPWVGVQLAHLLDLAGPTRDADAVRLTSFDGAYTESLTLEQARRPDVLVALQMLGAPVTHDHGGPVRLYVAPMYGYKSLKWLSGIELTQQVVPGYWEEQGYEVDGWVGASNGRSDDPTS
;
A
#
# COMPACT_ATOMS: atom_id res chain seq x y z
N MET A 1 -3.06 -49.18 37.97
CA MET A 1 -3.74 -48.14 38.77
C MET A 1 -2.79 -46.96 38.76
N THR A 2 -3.06 -45.88 38.05
CA THR A 2 -4.05 -44.85 38.40
C THR A 2 -4.59 -44.17 37.15
N ARG A 3 -5.88 -43.83 37.17
CA ARG A 3 -6.62 -43.19 36.08
C ARG A 3 -6.36 -41.68 36.09
N THR A 4 -6.18 -41.10 34.91
CA THR A 4 -6.27 -39.65 34.68
C THR A 4 -7.74 -39.28 34.51
N TRP A 5 -8.21 -38.31 35.30
CA TRP A 5 -9.44 -37.58 35.03
C TRP A 5 -9.06 -36.27 34.34
N VAL A 6 -9.75 -35.94 33.25
CA VAL A 6 -9.74 -34.60 32.67
C VAL A 6 -11.00 -33.93 33.17
N ASP A 7 -10.82 -32.94 34.04
CA ASP A 7 -11.89 -31.99 34.38
C ASP A 7 -12.07 -31.04 33.18
N SER A 8 -13.29 -30.90 32.74
CA SER A 8 -13.67 -30.17 31.54
C SER A 8 -13.84 -28.69 31.87
N ASP A 9 -12.74 -27.99 32.10
CA ASP A 9 -12.67 -26.54 32.13
C ASP A 9 -11.20 -26.11 31.93
N LEU A 10 -10.79 -25.97 30.66
CA LEU A 10 -9.61 -25.23 30.13
C LEU A 10 -9.20 -25.81 28.76
N ALA A 11 -10.09 -25.71 27.77
CA ALA A 11 -9.77 -26.04 26.38
C ALA A 11 -10.32 -24.97 25.44
N GLN A 12 -9.70 -23.79 25.47
CA GLN A 12 -9.63 -22.86 24.33
C GLN A 12 -8.48 -21.86 24.57
N MET A 13 -7.28 -22.40 24.70
CA MET A 13 -6.06 -21.62 24.63
C MET A 13 -5.08 -22.45 23.80
N TYR A 14 -4.52 -21.83 22.76
CA TYR A 14 -3.49 -22.36 21.84
C TYR A 14 -3.95 -23.15 20.60
N THR A 15 -4.42 -22.40 19.60
CA THR A 15 -3.79 -22.44 18.26
C THR A 15 -3.32 -21.03 17.90
N GLY A 16 -2.40 -20.50 18.71
CA GLY A 16 -1.77 -19.19 18.48
C GLY A 16 -0.63 -19.32 17.47
N GLY A 17 -0.79 -18.67 16.31
CA GLY A 17 0.29 -18.40 15.37
C GLY A 17 1.34 -17.43 15.95
N PRO A 18 2.48 -17.25 15.28
CA PRO A 18 3.71 -16.79 15.91
C PRO A 18 3.78 -15.25 15.99
N TYR A 19 2.99 -14.60 16.84
CA TYR A 19 3.21 -13.18 17.19
C TYR A 19 2.81 -12.90 18.65
N ALA A 20 3.76 -13.11 19.56
CA ALA A 20 3.72 -12.55 20.90
C ALA A 20 4.78 -11.43 20.97
N TRP A 21 4.36 -10.17 21.08
CA TRP A 21 5.25 -9.06 21.42
C TRP A 21 4.96 -8.63 22.86
N TYR A 22 5.93 -8.87 23.73
CA TYR A 22 5.97 -8.32 25.08
C TYR A 22 6.74 -6.99 25.04
N GLY A 23 6.09 -5.90 25.43
CA GLY A 23 6.74 -4.66 25.83
C GLY A 23 7.34 -4.82 27.22
N GLY A 24 8.68 -4.74 27.33
CA GLY A 24 9.39 -4.78 28.60
C GLY A 24 10.81 -4.26 28.43
N ARG A 25 11.14 -3.21 29.19
CA ARG A 25 12.48 -2.62 29.25
C ARG A 25 13.43 -3.60 29.90
N ASP A 26 14.35 -4.18 29.14
CA ASP A 26 15.74 -4.42 29.58
C ASP A 26 16.60 -4.91 28.41
N GLN A 27 17.73 -4.25 28.20
CA GLN A 27 18.70 -4.62 27.18
C GLN A 27 19.38 -5.95 27.53
N THR A 28 19.04 -7.02 26.80
CA THR A 28 19.89 -8.22 26.76
C THR A 28 20.24 -8.52 25.30
N ARG A 29 21.52 -8.32 24.97
CA ARG A 29 22.12 -8.71 23.69
C ARG A 29 21.93 -10.22 23.48
N LEU A 30 21.18 -10.60 22.45
CA LEU A 30 21.19 -11.98 21.95
C LEU A 30 22.42 -12.16 21.06
N ILE A 31 23.43 -12.89 21.54
CA ILE A 31 24.53 -13.40 20.72
C ILE A 31 24.03 -14.72 20.12
N VAL A 32 23.86 -14.76 18.81
CA VAL A 32 23.59 -16.01 18.08
C VAL A 32 24.94 -16.70 17.86
N THR A 33 25.23 -17.71 18.68
CA THR A 33 26.33 -18.65 18.43
C THR A 33 25.83 -19.70 17.44
N ILE A 34 26.37 -19.70 16.23
CA ILE A 34 26.17 -20.80 15.28
C ILE A 34 27.13 -21.91 15.70
N GLU A 35 26.56 -23.01 16.19
CA GLU A 35 27.27 -24.24 16.52
C GLU A 35 27.66 -24.92 15.20
N GLY A 36 28.90 -24.68 14.76
CA GLY A 36 29.50 -25.31 13.60
C GLY A 36 30.93 -25.69 13.94
N ARG A 37 31.14 -27.01 14.10
CA ARG A 37 32.40 -27.78 14.13
C ARG A 37 33.70 -27.00 14.40
N GLU A 38 34.31 -27.35 15.53
CA GLU A 38 35.75 -27.20 15.77
C GLU A 38 36.53 -27.61 14.52
N ASP A 39 37.39 -26.70 14.03
CA ASP A 39 38.75 -27.00 13.55
C ASP A 39 39.44 -25.70 13.11
N GLN A 40 40.49 -25.35 13.87
CA GLN A 40 41.67 -24.57 13.49
C GLN A 40 41.66 -23.02 13.55
N LEU A 41 42.54 -22.58 14.46
CA LEU A 41 43.47 -21.44 14.42
C LEU A 41 43.02 -20.10 15.04
N ALA A 42 43.51 -19.94 16.27
CA ALA A 42 43.63 -18.72 17.04
C ALA A 42 44.62 -17.72 16.42
N ALA A 43 44.22 -16.45 16.38
CA ALA A 43 45.00 -15.22 16.60
C ALA A 43 44.03 -14.07 16.24
N GLY A 44 43.62 -13.16 17.12
CA GLY A 44 44.39 -12.45 18.14
C GLY A 44 44.25 -10.97 17.80
N LEU A 45 43.46 -10.23 18.59
CA LEU A 45 43.67 -8.84 19.04
C LEU A 45 42.37 -8.08 19.34
N THR A 46 42.40 -7.54 20.54
CA THR A 46 41.42 -6.77 21.30
C THR A 46 41.35 -5.29 20.92
N ARG A 47 40.13 -4.72 21.07
CA ARG A 47 39.76 -3.34 21.46
C ARG A 47 40.77 -2.19 21.28
N SER A 48 40.28 -1.08 20.73
CA SER A 48 40.21 0.21 21.43
C SER A 48 39.24 1.20 20.78
N ALA A 49 38.71 2.09 21.60
CA ALA A 49 37.73 3.13 21.31
C ALA A 49 38.42 4.48 21.05
N GLY A 50 37.73 5.39 20.35
CA GLY A 50 37.92 6.84 20.53
C GLY A 50 37.96 7.68 19.25
N PRO A 51 37.57 8.97 19.30
CA PRO A 51 36.92 9.71 18.21
C PRO A 51 37.81 10.80 17.57
N CYS A 52 37.22 11.53 16.62
CA CYS A 52 37.59 12.84 16.05
C CYS A 52 38.12 12.90 14.61
N ASP A 53 37.29 13.56 13.79
CA ASP A 53 37.58 14.68 12.88
C ASP A 53 38.19 14.52 11.48
N ALA A 54 37.46 15.15 10.56
CA ALA A 54 37.83 15.93 9.37
C ALA A 54 38.91 15.41 8.38
N GLY A 55 38.51 15.31 7.11
CA GLY A 55 39.47 15.43 6.00
C GLY A 55 39.04 14.81 4.68
N SER A 56 38.48 15.64 3.79
CA SER A 56 38.27 15.37 2.36
C SER A 56 39.50 14.77 1.66
N ARG A 57 39.37 13.64 0.95
CA ARG A 57 40.17 13.30 -0.24
C ARG A 57 39.41 12.41 -1.23
N VAL A 58 39.23 12.95 -2.44
CA VAL A 58 38.88 12.25 -3.68
C VAL A 58 40.07 11.37 -4.09
N LEU A 59 39.85 10.08 -4.33
CA LEU A 59 40.73 9.19 -5.10
C LEU A 59 39.82 8.19 -5.84
N SER A 60 39.53 8.43 -7.11
CA SER A 60 40.34 8.04 -8.29
C SER A 60 40.31 6.53 -8.56
N THR A 61 39.60 6.20 -9.63
CA THR A 61 39.46 4.91 -10.31
C THR A 61 40.82 4.31 -10.66
N ALA A 62 41.37 3.46 -9.80
CA ALA A 62 42.53 2.63 -10.11
C ALA A 62 42.64 1.45 -9.13
N PHE A 63 41.70 0.51 -9.19
CA PHE A 63 41.84 -0.78 -8.50
C PHE A 63 41.10 -1.94 -9.21
N PHE A 64 41.09 -1.92 -10.54
CA PHE A 64 40.55 -3.01 -11.37
C PHE A 64 41.35 -3.19 -12.67
N ALA A 65 42.68 -3.26 -12.55
CA ALA A 65 43.57 -3.48 -13.70
C ALA A 65 44.80 -4.31 -13.32
N GLU A 66 44.64 -5.38 -12.52
CA GLU A 66 45.75 -6.27 -12.19
C GLU A 66 45.27 -7.71 -11.94
N LEU A 67 44.47 -8.27 -12.85
CA LEU A 67 44.10 -9.70 -12.81
C LEU A 67 43.70 -10.30 -14.18
N GLU A 68 44.20 -9.75 -15.29
CA GLU A 68 43.92 -10.28 -16.63
C GLU A 68 45.17 -10.47 -17.51
N HIS A 69 46.36 -10.53 -16.92
CA HIS A 69 47.62 -10.61 -17.70
C HIS A 69 48.43 -11.90 -17.54
N ARG A 70 47.83 -13.02 -17.09
CA ARG A 70 48.49 -14.34 -17.07
C ARG A 70 47.58 -15.49 -17.47
N PHE A 71 47.03 -15.47 -18.68
CA PHE A 71 46.44 -16.69 -19.25
C PHE A 71 46.52 -16.78 -20.78
N LEU A 72 47.61 -16.32 -21.39
CA LEU A 72 47.84 -16.51 -22.82
C LEU A 72 49.33 -16.75 -23.11
N GLU A 73 49.81 -17.96 -22.80
CA GLU A 73 50.98 -18.51 -23.48
C GLU A 73 51.07 -20.01 -23.15
N THR A 74 50.65 -20.86 -24.10
CA THR A 74 51.17 -22.22 -24.39
C THR A 74 50.12 -23.05 -25.11
N ARG A 75 50.04 -22.97 -26.45
CA ARG A 75 49.69 -24.13 -27.31
C ARG A 75 50.41 -24.06 -28.65
N PRO A 76 50.97 -25.18 -29.14
CA PRO A 76 51.77 -25.22 -30.37
C PRO A 76 50.91 -25.00 -31.63
N ARG A 77 51.46 -24.23 -32.57
CA ARG A 77 50.90 -23.97 -33.91
C ARG A 77 50.87 -25.26 -34.73
N ARG A 78 49.70 -25.89 -34.84
CA ARG A 78 49.42 -26.90 -35.87
C ARG A 78 48.94 -26.18 -37.13
N ALA A 79 49.72 -26.25 -38.19
CA ALA A 79 49.35 -25.70 -39.49
C ALA A 79 48.11 -26.44 -40.03
N TYR A 80 46.96 -25.78 -39.97
CA TYR A 80 45.79 -26.20 -40.74
C TYR A 80 45.95 -25.68 -42.16
N ARG A 81 46.18 -26.61 -43.10
CA ARG A 81 46.00 -26.38 -44.54
C ARG A 81 44.52 -26.09 -44.76
N GLY A 82 44.18 -24.83 -45.04
CA GLY A 82 42.82 -24.40 -45.31
C GLY A 82 42.27 -25.10 -46.54
N VAL A 83 41.20 -25.88 -46.34
CA VAL A 83 40.23 -26.17 -47.39
C VAL A 83 39.18 -25.06 -47.28
N MET A 84 39.06 -24.23 -48.30
CA MET A 84 37.98 -23.24 -48.39
C MET A 84 36.65 -23.98 -48.52
N PRO A 85 35.65 -23.76 -47.65
CA PRO A 85 34.28 -24.06 -47.98
C PRO A 85 33.81 -23.02 -49.00
N ALA A 86 33.14 -23.49 -50.05
CA ALA A 86 32.47 -22.65 -51.03
C ALA A 86 31.37 -21.78 -50.37
N ASP A 87 31.19 -20.58 -50.92
CA ASP A 87 30.06 -19.66 -50.79
C ASP A 87 29.32 -19.63 -49.44
N THR A 88 29.65 -18.62 -48.62
CA THR A 88 28.68 -18.11 -47.64
C THR A 88 27.54 -17.40 -48.40
N PRO A 89 26.27 -17.82 -48.23
CA PRO A 89 25.17 -17.08 -48.82
C PRO A 89 25.11 -15.68 -48.20
N ASP A 90 24.94 -14.66 -49.03
CA ASP A 90 24.71 -13.28 -48.62
C ASP A 90 23.66 -13.25 -47.50
N ARG A 91 23.97 -12.55 -46.40
CA ARG A 91 22.95 -12.20 -45.41
C ARG A 91 21.89 -11.38 -46.17
N PRO A 92 20.61 -11.79 -46.15
CA PRO A 92 19.58 -11.01 -46.82
C PRO A 92 19.56 -9.62 -46.20
N GLU A 93 19.93 -8.61 -47.00
CA GLU A 93 19.69 -7.22 -46.65
C GLU A 93 18.20 -7.07 -46.38
N GLY A 94 17.85 -6.69 -45.14
CA GLY A 94 16.48 -6.54 -44.72
C GLY A 94 15.75 -5.56 -45.65
N ALA A 95 14.62 -5.97 -46.20
CA ALA A 95 13.84 -5.13 -47.09
C ALA A 95 13.46 -3.81 -46.36
N PRO A 96 13.60 -2.64 -47.01
CA PRO A 96 13.28 -1.37 -46.39
C PRO A 96 11.78 -1.33 -46.05
N VAL A 97 11.46 -1.24 -44.76
CA VAL A 97 10.07 -1.13 -44.30
C VAL A 97 9.60 0.30 -44.57
N GLY A 98 8.64 0.43 -45.48
CA GLY A 98 8.10 1.74 -45.85
C GLY A 98 7.49 2.48 -44.66
N ARG A 99 7.73 3.79 -44.56
CA ARG A 99 7.24 4.68 -43.49
C ARG A 99 5.74 4.52 -43.19
N ARG A 100 4.91 4.18 -44.18
CA ARG A 100 3.47 3.94 -44.00
C ARG A 100 3.16 2.70 -43.17
N ILE A 101 3.97 1.64 -43.28
CA ILE A 101 3.83 0.43 -42.48
C ILE A 101 4.20 0.73 -41.03
N VAL A 102 5.30 1.45 -40.81
CA VAL A 102 5.74 1.87 -39.47
C VAL A 102 4.69 2.78 -38.81
N LEU A 103 4.20 3.80 -39.52
CA LEU A 103 3.16 4.69 -38.99
C LEU A 103 1.82 3.96 -38.77
N GLY A 104 1.48 2.99 -39.62
CA GLY A 104 0.30 2.15 -39.45
C GLY A 104 0.38 1.30 -38.19
N LEU A 105 1.53 0.67 -37.93
CA LEU A 105 1.76 -0.12 -36.71
C LEU A 105 1.75 0.75 -35.45
N LEU A 106 2.33 1.95 -35.49
CA LEU A 106 2.26 2.91 -34.38
C LEU A 106 0.83 3.38 -34.12
N GLY A 107 0.06 3.67 -35.18
CA GLY A 107 -1.35 4.04 -35.06
C GLY A 107 -2.21 2.92 -34.46
N LEU A 108 -1.99 1.68 -34.90
CA LEU A 108 -2.64 0.49 -34.32
C LEU A 108 -2.23 0.26 -32.86
N GLY A 109 -0.97 0.47 -32.51
CA GLY A 109 -0.49 0.39 -31.13
C GLY A 109 -1.13 1.44 -30.23
N ALA A 110 -1.17 2.70 -30.67
CA ALA A 110 -1.82 3.78 -29.93
C ALA A 110 -3.34 3.55 -29.78
N LEU A 111 -4.01 3.08 -30.85
CA LEU A 111 -5.42 2.71 -30.79
C LEU A 111 -5.64 1.52 -29.84
N GLY A 112 -4.77 0.51 -29.86
CA GLY A 112 -4.83 -0.63 -28.94
C GLY A 112 -4.67 -0.22 -27.48
N ILE A 113 -3.79 0.73 -27.17
CA ILE A 113 -3.62 1.30 -25.83
C ILE A 113 -4.90 2.02 -25.41
N VAL A 114 -5.40 2.96 -26.23
CA VAL A 114 -6.60 3.76 -25.90
C VAL A 114 -7.85 2.90 -25.78
N THR A 115 -8.01 1.93 -26.69
CA THR A 115 -9.17 1.03 -26.65
C THR A 115 -9.04 0.04 -25.49
N GLY A 116 -7.82 -0.42 -25.18
CA GLY A 116 -7.55 -1.35 -24.09
C GLY A 116 -7.82 -0.76 -22.71
N THR A 117 -7.36 0.46 -22.43
CA THR A 117 -7.63 1.14 -21.16
C THR A 117 -9.11 1.43 -20.99
N ALA A 118 -9.78 1.93 -22.04
CA ALA A 118 -11.23 2.17 -21.99
C ALA A 118 -12.04 0.88 -21.81
N LEU A 119 -11.56 -0.25 -22.34
CA LEU A 119 -12.20 -1.56 -22.13
C LEU A 119 -12.02 -2.07 -20.70
N GLN A 120 -10.84 -1.87 -20.10
CA GLN A 120 -10.56 -2.24 -18.71
C GLN A 120 -11.40 -1.40 -17.73
N ASP A 121 -11.47 -0.08 -17.94
CA ASP A 121 -12.34 0.83 -17.18
C ASP A 121 -13.82 0.42 -17.31
N GLY A 122 -14.23 0.07 -18.53
CA GLY A 122 -15.57 -0.43 -18.82
C GLY A 122 -15.88 -1.77 -18.13
N LEU A 123 -14.93 -2.70 -18.14
CA LEU A 123 -15.10 -4.02 -17.51
C LEU A 123 -15.17 -3.91 -15.99
N GLY A 124 -14.33 -3.08 -15.38
CA GLY A 124 -14.36 -2.79 -13.95
C GLY A 124 -15.68 -2.15 -13.52
N THR A 125 -16.24 -1.27 -14.34
CA THR A 125 -17.59 -0.69 -14.10
C THR A 125 -18.70 -1.73 -14.18
N VAL A 126 -18.56 -2.74 -15.06
CA VAL A 126 -19.58 -3.79 -15.24
C VAL A 126 -19.49 -4.88 -14.17
N LEU A 127 -18.29 -5.26 -13.75
CA LEU A 127 -18.06 -6.38 -12.81
C LEU A 127 -17.93 -5.92 -11.34
N GLY A 128 -17.48 -4.69 -11.08
CA GLY A 128 -17.33 -4.14 -9.74
C GLY A 128 -18.57 -4.26 -8.84
N PRO A 129 -19.80 -3.97 -9.32
CA PRO A 129 -21.02 -4.13 -8.51
C PRO A 129 -21.28 -5.56 -8.03
N VAL A 130 -20.72 -6.58 -8.70
CA VAL A 130 -20.83 -7.99 -8.31
C VAL A 130 -19.82 -8.31 -7.21
N GLU A 131 -18.60 -7.79 -7.30
CA GLU A 131 -17.56 -7.94 -6.28
C GLU A 131 -17.97 -7.27 -4.95
N LEU A 132 -18.56 -6.07 -5.00
CA LEU A 132 -19.06 -5.33 -3.83
C LEU A 132 -20.20 -6.01 -3.06
N ARG A 133 -20.88 -6.99 -3.68
CA ARG A 133 -22.08 -7.63 -3.15
C ARG A 133 -21.86 -9.09 -2.77
N ASP A 134 -20.61 -9.49 -2.58
CA ASP A 134 -20.28 -10.83 -2.13
C ASP A 134 -19.98 -10.88 -0.62
N PRO A 135 -21.01 -11.04 0.24
CA PRO A 135 -20.83 -11.20 1.69
C PRO A 135 -20.20 -12.54 2.06
N THR A 136 -20.02 -13.46 1.10
CA THR A 136 -19.50 -14.81 1.33
C THR A 136 -18.02 -14.97 1.00
N GLY A 137 -17.41 -14.00 0.32
CA GLY A 137 -16.02 -14.06 -0.14
C GLY A 137 -15.75 -15.14 -1.19
N LEU A 138 -16.80 -15.67 -1.83
CA LEU A 138 -16.72 -16.68 -2.90
C LEU A 138 -16.09 -16.14 -4.20
N ALA A 139 -16.13 -14.83 -4.42
CA ALA A 139 -15.36 -14.12 -5.44
C ALA A 139 -13.86 -14.34 -5.24
N GLY A 140 -13.40 -14.53 -4.00
CA GLY A 140 -12.02 -14.91 -3.67
C GLY A 140 -11.64 -16.36 -4.03
N LEU A 141 -12.59 -17.20 -4.46
CA LEU A 141 -12.34 -18.53 -5.02
C LEU A 141 -12.23 -18.54 -6.55
N ILE A 142 -12.54 -17.41 -7.20
CA ILE A 142 -12.29 -17.22 -8.62
C ILE A 142 -10.81 -16.83 -8.78
N PRO A 143 -10.01 -17.44 -9.67
CA PRO A 143 -8.57 -17.18 -9.80
C PRO A 143 -8.18 -15.77 -10.32
N SER A 144 -9.04 -14.78 -10.14
CA SER A 144 -8.94 -13.42 -10.68
C SER A 144 -8.81 -12.37 -9.57
N GLY A 145 -7.85 -12.57 -8.66
CA GLY A 145 -7.20 -11.49 -7.91
C GLY A 145 -7.93 -10.95 -6.67
N ASP A 146 -7.17 -10.84 -5.58
CA ASP A 146 -7.17 -9.68 -4.67
C ASP A 146 -8.52 -9.02 -4.34
N THR A 147 -9.46 -9.79 -3.78
CA THR A 147 -10.75 -9.26 -3.33
C THR A 147 -10.66 -8.53 -1.99
N PHE A 148 -11.51 -7.52 -1.79
CA PHE A 148 -11.65 -6.83 -0.51
C PHE A 148 -12.03 -7.80 0.62
N ARG A 149 -11.29 -7.73 1.74
CA ARG A 149 -11.66 -8.42 2.98
C ARG A 149 -12.43 -7.50 3.91
N TYR A 150 -13.51 -8.01 4.49
CA TYR A 150 -14.34 -7.26 5.43
C TYR A 150 -13.70 -7.24 6.83
N TYR A 151 -13.42 -6.04 7.33
CA TYR A 151 -13.09 -5.77 8.72
C TYR A 151 -14.03 -4.68 9.24
N SER A 152 -14.53 -4.85 10.46
CA SER A 152 -15.33 -3.86 11.19
C SER A 152 -14.83 -3.80 12.62
N VAL A 153 -14.87 -2.61 13.21
CA VAL A 153 -14.54 -2.39 14.62
C VAL A 153 -15.65 -2.92 15.53
N THR A 154 -16.90 -2.89 15.06
CA THR A 154 -18.07 -3.39 15.78
C THR A 154 -18.72 -4.57 15.05
N GLY A 155 -19.50 -5.39 15.76
CA GLY A 155 -20.16 -6.58 15.20
C GLY A 155 -21.33 -6.28 14.25
N GLY A 156 -21.78 -5.02 14.16
CA GLY A 156 -22.84 -4.56 13.28
C GLY A 156 -23.07 -3.05 13.46
N VAL A 157 -23.45 -2.37 12.38
CA VAL A 157 -23.70 -0.92 12.34
C VAL A 157 -25.06 -0.68 11.71
N ASP A 158 -25.88 0.13 12.35
CA ASP A 158 -27.15 0.53 11.75
C ASP A 158 -26.88 1.34 10.48
N GLU A 159 -27.51 0.95 9.37
CA GLU A 159 -27.38 1.65 8.10
C GLU A 159 -28.36 2.84 8.08
N PRO A 160 -27.90 4.10 8.26
CA PRO A 160 -28.78 5.23 8.03
C PRO A 160 -29.24 5.19 6.57
N GLY A 161 -30.55 5.33 6.36
CA GLY A 161 -31.09 5.44 5.01
C GLY A 161 -30.40 6.59 4.26
N PRO A 162 -30.26 6.54 2.92
CA PRO A 162 -29.60 7.61 2.15
C PRO A 162 -30.14 9.03 2.39
N ARG A 163 -31.39 9.15 2.86
CA ARG A 163 -32.04 10.43 3.19
C ARG A 163 -31.76 10.92 4.61
N ASP A 164 -31.30 10.04 5.49
CA ASP A 164 -31.07 10.32 6.91
C ASP A 164 -29.58 10.58 7.20
N TYR A 165 -28.70 10.28 6.25
CA TYR A 165 -27.28 10.52 6.35
C TYR A 165 -26.95 12.02 6.46
N GLN A 166 -26.11 12.37 7.44
CA GLN A 166 -25.52 13.69 7.58
C GLN A 166 -24.06 13.60 8.04
N LEU A 167 -23.16 14.24 7.29
CA LEU A 167 -21.76 14.43 7.65
C LEU A 167 -21.59 15.76 8.41
N ALA A 168 -21.18 15.70 9.68
CA ALA A 168 -20.87 16.91 10.45
C ALA A 168 -19.44 17.40 10.20
N VAL A 169 -19.26 18.70 9.98
CA VAL A 169 -17.95 19.36 9.95
C VAL A 169 -17.92 20.41 11.05
N SER A 170 -16.97 20.28 11.99
CA SER A 170 -16.97 21.03 13.25
C SER A 170 -15.57 21.28 13.80
N GLY A 171 -15.47 21.74 15.05
CA GLY A 171 -14.21 22.03 15.73
C GLY A 171 -13.67 23.40 15.39
N LEU A 172 -12.37 23.47 15.07
CA LEU A 172 -11.62 24.69 14.77
C LEU A 172 -11.89 25.19 13.33
N VAL A 173 -13.14 25.55 13.06
CA VAL A 173 -13.62 26.08 11.77
C VAL A 173 -14.41 27.38 11.93
N GLU A 174 -14.41 28.21 10.89
CA GLU A 174 -15.19 29.44 10.81
C GLU A 174 -16.68 29.16 10.53
N ARG A 175 -16.95 28.12 9.73
CA ARG A 175 -18.29 27.78 9.22
C ARG A 175 -18.59 26.31 9.50
N PRO A 176 -18.94 25.94 10.75
CA PRO A 176 -19.38 24.59 11.05
C PRO A 176 -20.69 24.28 10.30
N GLY A 177 -20.89 23.02 9.92
CA GLY A 177 -22.02 22.63 9.09
C GLY A 177 -22.32 21.15 9.11
N GLN A 178 -23.45 20.79 8.51
CA GLN A 178 -23.83 19.40 8.23
C GLN A 178 -24.12 19.27 6.74
N HIS A 179 -23.65 18.19 6.13
CA HIS A 179 -23.84 17.90 4.71
C HIS A 179 -24.65 16.60 4.57
N THR A 180 -25.79 16.68 3.90
CA THR A 180 -26.54 15.49 3.52
C THR A 180 -25.79 14.72 2.43
N LEU A 181 -26.18 13.47 2.19
CA LEU A 181 -25.62 12.71 1.07
C LEU A 181 -25.84 13.40 -0.27
N ALA A 182 -27.00 14.06 -0.45
CA ALA A 182 -27.31 14.83 -1.66
C ALA A 182 -26.38 16.05 -1.81
N ASP A 183 -26.03 16.73 -0.71
CA ASP A 183 -25.09 17.84 -0.74
C ASP A 183 -23.71 17.36 -1.20
N LEU A 184 -23.22 16.23 -0.65
CA LEU A 184 -21.94 15.64 -1.04
C LEU A 184 -21.91 15.22 -2.51
N GLN A 185 -23.02 14.69 -3.03
CA GLN A 185 -23.16 14.34 -4.45
C GLN A 185 -23.16 15.55 -5.38
N ALA A 186 -23.63 16.70 -4.90
CA ALA A 186 -23.68 17.95 -5.66
C ALA A 186 -22.34 18.71 -5.65
N MET A 187 -21.42 18.39 -4.74
CA MET A 187 -20.07 18.97 -4.69
C MET A 187 -19.19 18.48 -5.86
N PRO A 188 -18.07 19.19 -6.16
CA PRO A 188 -17.10 18.74 -7.15
C PRO A 188 -16.60 17.31 -6.86
N GLN A 189 -16.85 16.40 -7.79
CA GLN A 189 -16.41 15.01 -7.68
C GLN A 189 -14.99 14.84 -8.26
N THR A 190 -14.18 14.05 -7.58
CA THR A 190 -12.86 13.60 -8.02
C THR A 190 -12.89 12.10 -8.24
N SER A 191 -12.36 11.65 -9.37
CA SER A 191 -12.15 10.24 -9.69
C SER A 191 -10.67 9.90 -9.54
N LEU A 192 -10.38 8.78 -8.88
CA LEU A 192 -9.04 8.35 -8.53
C LEU A 192 -8.93 6.84 -8.71
N VAL A 193 -7.89 6.34 -9.36
CA VAL A 193 -7.58 4.90 -9.45
C VAL A 193 -6.32 4.65 -8.66
N ARG A 194 -6.44 3.92 -7.55
CA ARG A 194 -5.37 3.69 -6.58
C ARG A 194 -5.50 2.35 -5.90
N ASP A 195 -4.38 1.80 -5.48
CA ASP A 195 -4.35 0.56 -4.71
C ASP A 195 -5.00 0.75 -3.33
N PHE A 196 -5.66 -0.28 -2.82
CA PHE A 196 -6.03 -0.38 -1.42
C PHE A 196 -5.09 -1.37 -0.73
N GLN A 197 -4.28 -0.91 0.22
CA GLN A 197 -3.38 -1.77 0.98
C GLN A 197 -3.86 -1.95 2.43
N CYS A 198 -4.10 -3.19 2.84
CA CYS A 198 -4.35 -3.48 4.24
C CYS A 198 -3.04 -3.69 5.00
N VAL A 199 -3.02 -3.25 6.25
CA VAL A 199 -1.89 -3.45 7.19
C VAL A 199 -1.60 -4.93 7.45
N THR A 200 -2.58 -5.83 7.27
CA THR A 200 -2.42 -7.29 7.40
C THR A 200 -1.80 -7.95 6.16
N GLY A 201 -1.43 -7.16 5.15
CA GLY A 201 -0.57 -7.58 4.04
C GLY A 201 -1.28 -7.91 2.72
N TRP A 202 -2.61 -7.89 2.66
CA TRP A 202 -3.33 -8.01 1.38
C TRP A 202 -3.51 -6.65 0.72
N ARG A 203 -3.49 -6.64 -0.62
CA ARG A 203 -3.66 -5.49 -1.49
C ARG A 203 -4.82 -5.74 -2.44
N VAL A 204 -5.47 -4.68 -2.89
CA VAL A 204 -6.35 -4.66 -4.07
C VAL A 204 -5.80 -3.62 -5.02
N PRO A 205 -5.25 -4.00 -6.18
CA PRO A 205 -4.67 -3.05 -7.13
C PRO A 205 -5.76 -2.27 -7.87
N GLU A 206 -5.40 -1.07 -8.34
CA GLU A 206 -6.18 -0.30 -9.34
C GLU A 206 -7.67 -0.11 -9.00
N VAL A 207 -8.00 0.19 -7.74
CA VAL A 207 -9.38 0.42 -7.32
C VAL A 207 -9.85 1.80 -7.77
N PRO A 208 -10.87 1.93 -8.64
CA PRO A 208 -11.49 3.21 -8.94
C PRO A 208 -12.37 3.68 -7.77
N TRP A 209 -12.12 4.92 -7.34
CA TRP A 209 -12.83 5.65 -6.31
C TRP A 209 -13.43 6.93 -6.89
N VAL A 210 -14.62 7.30 -6.43
CA VAL A 210 -15.21 8.61 -6.74
C VAL A 210 -15.77 9.24 -5.47
N GLY A 211 -15.48 10.51 -5.25
CA GLY A 211 -16.02 11.27 -4.13
C GLY A 211 -15.55 12.71 -4.09
N VAL A 212 -15.75 13.37 -2.95
CA VAL A 212 -15.32 14.75 -2.72
C VAL A 212 -13.92 14.74 -2.12
N GLN A 213 -13.00 15.58 -2.60
CA GLN A 213 -11.72 15.74 -1.92
C GLN A 213 -11.93 16.27 -0.51
N LEU A 214 -11.26 15.68 0.48
CA LEU A 214 -11.38 16.15 1.86
C LEU A 214 -10.95 17.63 1.98
N ALA A 215 -9.91 18.02 1.25
CA ALA A 215 -9.47 19.41 1.13
C ALA A 215 -10.61 20.39 0.77
N HIS A 216 -11.52 20.00 -0.14
CA HIS A 216 -12.64 20.84 -0.55
C HIS A 216 -13.62 21.10 0.60
N LEU A 217 -13.96 20.07 1.37
CA LEU A 217 -14.82 20.22 2.56
C LEU A 217 -14.16 21.09 3.62
N LEU A 218 -12.85 20.93 3.82
CA LEU A 218 -12.08 21.76 4.74
C LEU A 218 -12.11 23.23 4.32
N ASP A 219 -11.94 23.52 3.03
CA ASP A 219 -11.98 24.89 2.50
C ASP A 219 -13.37 25.54 2.65
N LEU A 220 -14.44 24.76 2.41
CA LEU A 220 -15.80 25.23 2.66
C LEU A 220 -16.01 25.62 4.13
N ALA A 221 -15.53 24.79 5.06
CA ALA A 221 -15.66 25.04 6.50
C ALA A 221 -14.76 26.19 6.98
N GLY A 222 -13.63 26.43 6.31
CA GLY A 222 -12.66 27.48 6.65
C GLY A 222 -11.94 27.18 7.98
N PRO A 223 -10.81 26.46 7.97
CA PRO A 223 -10.06 26.16 9.19
C PRO A 223 -9.59 27.44 9.87
N THR A 224 -9.65 27.51 11.20
CA THR A 224 -9.02 28.61 11.93
C THR A 224 -7.50 28.44 11.94
N ARG A 225 -6.78 29.50 12.31
CA ARG A 225 -5.29 29.49 12.41
C ARG A 225 -4.73 28.47 13.40
N ASP A 226 -5.55 27.95 14.31
CA ASP A 226 -5.13 27.02 15.36
C ASP A 226 -5.45 25.56 14.98
N ALA A 227 -6.01 25.31 13.79
CA ALA A 227 -6.31 23.97 13.31
C ALA A 227 -5.09 23.33 12.63
N ASP A 228 -4.58 22.23 13.20
CA ASP A 228 -3.41 21.51 12.69
C ASP A 228 -3.70 20.02 12.40
N ALA A 229 -4.87 19.52 12.76
CA ALA A 229 -5.28 18.15 12.54
C ALA A 229 -6.81 18.00 12.34
N VAL A 230 -7.23 16.82 11.92
CA VAL A 230 -8.63 16.40 11.88
C VAL A 230 -8.82 15.12 12.70
N ARG A 231 -9.88 15.07 13.49
CA ARG A 231 -10.43 13.85 14.08
C ARG A 231 -11.66 13.43 13.27
N LEU A 232 -11.67 12.18 12.84
CA LEU A 232 -12.76 11.57 12.07
C LEU A 232 -13.52 10.59 12.96
N THR A 233 -14.83 10.53 12.79
CA THR A 233 -15.70 9.63 13.55
C THR A 233 -16.57 8.79 12.64
N SER A 234 -16.85 7.55 13.07
CA SER A 234 -17.80 6.63 12.45
C SER A 234 -19.18 6.74 13.09
N PHE A 235 -20.24 6.34 12.36
CA PHE A 235 -21.59 6.19 12.93
C PHE A 235 -21.70 5.02 13.92
N ASP A 236 -20.75 4.08 13.91
CA ASP A 236 -20.72 2.99 14.87
C ASP A 236 -20.43 3.44 16.32
N GLY A 237 -20.03 4.71 16.50
CA GLY A 237 -19.73 5.34 17.78
C GLY A 237 -18.41 4.89 18.44
N ALA A 238 -17.66 4.00 17.80
CA ALA A 238 -16.43 3.42 18.34
C ALA A 238 -15.21 3.72 17.48
N TYR A 239 -15.34 3.64 16.15
CA TYR A 239 -14.22 3.85 15.25
C TYR A 239 -13.97 5.36 15.06
N THR A 240 -12.79 5.77 15.48
CA THR A 240 -12.23 7.10 15.25
C THR A 240 -10.93 6.99 14.47
N GLU A 241 -10.61 8.03 13.72
CA GLU A 241 -9.32 8.19 13.05
C GLU A 241 -8.82 9.62 13.16
N SER A 242 -7.56 9.84 12.79
CA SER A 242 -7.00 11.17 12.69
C SER A 242 -5.98 11.32 11.57
N LEU A 243 -5.88 12.55 11.06
CA LEU A 243 -4.86 12.95 10.09
C LEU A 243 -4.34 14.33 10.51
N THR A 244 -3.08 14.64 10.20
CA THR A 244 -2.63 16.05 10.22
C THR A 244 -3.42 16.84 9.17
N LEU A 245 -3.52 18.16 9.33
CA LEU A 245 -4.20 19.01 8.35
C LEU A 245 -3.48 18.95 6.98
N GLU A 246 -2.16 18.78 6.98
CA GLU A 246 -1.38 18.57 5.76
C GLU A 246 -1.76 17.25 5.06
N GLN A 247 -1.83 16.14 5.81
CA GLN A 247 -2.26 14.84 5.29
C GLN A 247 -3.70 14.91 4.75
N ALA A 248 -4.61 15.52 5.50
CA ALA A 248 -6.02 15.66 5.12
C ALA A 248 -6.23 16.52 3.86
N ARG A 249 -5.29 17.42 3.56
CA ARG A 249 -5.32 18.29 2.38
C ARG A 249 -4.69 17.70 1.12
N ARG A 250 -4.15 16.48 1.21
CA ARG A 250 -3.56 15.83 0.03
C ARG A 250 -4.63 15.58 -1.05
N PRO A 251 -4.24 15.62 -2.34
CA PRO A 251 -5.17 15.42 -3.46
C PRO A 251 -5.69 13.98 -3.57
N ASP A 252 -5.06 13.03 -2.88
CA ASP A 252 -5.38 11.61 -2.88
C ASP A 252 -6.13 11.16 -1.61
N VAL A 253 -6.77 12.11 -0.92
CA VAL A 253 -7.66 11.87 0.24
C VAL A 253 -9.09 12.26 -0.10
N LEU A 254 -9.98 11.27 -0.07
CA LEU A 254 -11.36 11.39 -0.52
C LEU A 254 -12.35 11.07 0.60
N VAL A 255 -13.42 11.86 0.66
CA VAL A 255 -14.72 11.46 1.18
C VAL A 255 -15.44 10.73 0.05
N ALA A 256 -15.24 9.41 0.02
CA ALA A 256 -15.64 8.54 -1.09
C ALA A 256 -17.12 8.16 -1.01
N LEU A 257 -17.79 8.28 -2.15
CA LEU A 257 -19.21 7.96 -2.36
C LEU A 257 -19.39 6.73 -3.26
N GLN A 258 -18.40 6.45 -4.12
CA GLN A 258 -18.38 5.28 -5.00
C GLN A 258 -17.03 4.58 -4.96
N MET A 259 -17.06 3.26 -5.15
CA MET A 259 -15.90 2.41 -5.37
C MET A 259 -16.26 1.33 -6.41
N LEU A 260 -15.29 0.91 -7.24
CA LEU A 260 -15.49 -0.10 -8.29
C LEU A 260 -16.71 0.23 -9.20
N GLY A 261 -16.91 1.51 -9.52
CA GLY A 261 -17.98 1.97 -10.41
C GLY A 261 -19.40 1.96 -9.82
N ALA A 262 -19.56 1.68 -8.52
CA ALA A 262 -20.86 1.65 -7.83
C ALA A 262 -20.83 2.44 -6.52
N PRO A 263 -21.99 2.84 -5.96
CA PRO A 263 -22.06 3.39 -4.62
C PRO A 263 -21.35 2.47 -3.61
N VAL A 264 -20.61 3.06 -2.67
CA VAL A 264 -19.97 2.29 -1.58
C VAL A 264 -21.07 1.54 -0.83
N THR A 265 -20.98 0.22 -0.76
CA THR A 265 -21.95 -0.58 0.00
C THR A 265 -21.72 -0.41 1.49
N HIS A 266 -22.75 -0.72 2.28
CA HIS A 266 -22.67 -0.67 3.73
C HIS A 266 -21.46 -1.44 4.29
N ASP A 267 -21.18 -2.64 3.80
CA ASP A 267 -20.04 -3.47 4.25
C ASP A 267 -18.68 -2.82 3.96
N HIS A 268 -18.59 -2.02 2.90
CA HIS A 268 -17.41 -1.24 2.57
C HIS A 268 -17.36 0.13 3.25
N GLY A 269 -18.30 0.42 4.15
CA GLY A 269 -18.37 1.67 4.93
C GLY A 269 -19.32 2.71 4.36
N GLY A 270 -20.25 2.32 3.49
CA GLY A 270 -21.23 3.20 2.86
C GLY A 270 -22.29 3.73 3.83
N PRO A 271 -23.00 4.82 3.49
CA PRO A 271 -23.03 5.45 2.16
C PRO A 271 -21.82 6.36 1.88
N VAL A 272 -21.00 6.66 2.89
CA VAL A 272 -19.82 7.52 2.77
C VAL A 272 -18.69 6.97 3.63
N ARG A 273 -17.50 6.84 3.04
CA ARG A 273 -16.28 6.47 3.77
C ARG A 273 -15.14 7.44 3.52
N LEU A 274 -14.17 7.47 4.40
CA LEU A 274 -12.87 8.04 4.12
C LEU A 274 -12.04 7.05 3.29
N TYR A 275 -11.30 7.56 2.31
CA TYR A 275 -10.23 6.85 1.62
C TYR A 275 -8.96 7.71 1.60
N VAL A 276 -7.87 7.14 2.12
CA VAL A 276 -6.55 7.77 2.23
C VAL A 276 -5.57 6.92 1.44
N ALA A 277 -5.38 7.22 0.15
CA ALA A 277 -4.65 6.34 -0.76
C ALA A 277 -3.24 5.93 -0.29
N PRO A 278 -2.38 6.85 0.19
CA PRO A 278 -0.98 6.51 0.50
C PRO A 278 -0.78 5.79 1.85
N MET A 279 -1.87 5.54 2.59
CA MET A 279 -1.83 4.96 3.93
C MET A 279 -2.52 3.60 3.98
N TYR A 280 -2.20 2.80 5.00
CA TYR A 280 -2.86 1.53 5.24
C TYR A 280 -4.36 1.70 5.48
N GLY A 281 -5.12 0.66 5.12
CA GLY A 281 -6.58 0.68 5.14
C GLY A 281 -7.23 1.03 6.49
N TYR A 282 -6.52 0.92 7.62
CA TYR A 282 -7.04 1.36 8.92
C TYR A 282 -7.09 2.88 9.08
N LYS A 283 -6.39 3.65 8.24
CA LYS A 283 -6.54 5.11 8.14
C LYS A 283 -7.77 5.50 7.30
N SER A 284 -8.33 4.57 6.53
CA SER A 284 -9.48 4.80 5.65
C SER A 284 -10.79 4.42 6.36
N LEU A 285 -11.23 5.29 7.29
CA LEU A 285 -12.39 5.09 8.16
C LEU A 285 -13.69 4.78 7.40
N LYS A 286 -14.45 3.80 7.89
CA LYS A 286 -15.77 3.40 7.38
C LYS A 286 -16.90 4.15 8.07
N TRP A 287 -18.04 4.32 7.39
CA TRP A 287 -19.26 4.95 7.92
C TRP A 287 -19.01 6.36 8.46
N LEU A 288 -18.33 7.19 7.67
CA LEU A 288 -17.87 8.51 8.09
C LEU A 288 -19.06 9.40 8.50
N SER A 289 -19.06 9.84 9.76
CA SER A 289 -20.13 10.65 10.38
C SER A 289 -19.68 12.07 10.73
N GLY A 290 -18.39 12.28 10.98
CA GLY A 290 -17.88 13.56 11.46
C GLY A 290 -16.44 13.83 11.06
N ILE A 291 -16.16 15.12 10.82
CA ILE A 291 -14.84 15.69 10.61
C ILE A 291 -14.71 16.87 11.59
N GLU A 292 -13.93 16.69 12.65
CA GLU A 292 -13.67 17.72 13.65
C GLU A 292 -12.24 18.23 13.49
N LEU A 293 -12.06 19.53 13.21
CA LEU A 293 -10.73 20.13 13.16
C LEU A 293 -10.21 20.38 14.57
N THR A 294 -8.99 19.92 14.85
CA THR A 294 -8.36 19.95 16.17
C THR A 294 -7.00 20.64 16.12
N GLN A 295 -6.51 21.06 17.29
CA GLN A 295 -5.21 21.73 17.41
C GLN A 295 -4.02 20.77 17.28
N GLN A 296 -4.26 19.47 17.46
CA GLN A 296 -3.22 18.45 17.37
C GLN A 296 -3.86 17.12 17.00
N VAL A 297 -3.03 16.20 16.49
CA VAL A 297 -3.44 14.83 16.23
C VAL A 297 -3.84 14.15 17.54
N VAL A 298 -5.06 13.65 17.57
CA VAL A 298 -5.56 12.78 18.64
C VAL A 298 -5.58 11.35 18.09
N PRO A 299 -4.83 10.40 18.68
CA PRO A 299 -4.84 9.00 18.25
C PRO A 299 -6.27 8.46 18.07
N GLY A 300 -6.50 7.74 16.97
CA GLY A 300 -7.76 7.08 16.69
C GLY A 300 -7.82 5.69 17.33
N TYR A 301 -8.80 4.91 16.90
CA TYR A 301 -9.08 3.60 17.47
C TYR A 301 -7.88 2.65 17.34
N TRP A 302 -7.27 2.56 16.17
CA TRP A 302 -6.19 1.61 15.93
C TRP A 302 -4.87 2.09 16.53
N GLU A 303 -4.61 3.40 16.52
CA GLU A 303 -3.42 3.99 17.13
C GLU A 303 -3.38 3.76 18.64
N GLU A 304 -4.54 3.84 19.31
CA GLU A 304 -4.65 3.49 20.73
C GLU A 304 -4.34 2.02 21.01
N GLN A 305 -4.44 1.14 19.99
CA GLN A 305 -4.08 -0.27 20.06
C GLN A 305 -2.63 -0.54 19.59
N GLY A 306 -1.82 0.50 19.41
CA GLY A 306 -0.39 0.38 19.09
C GLY A 306 -0.07 0.40 17.60
N TYR A 307 -1.01 0.78 16.74
CA TYR A 307 -0.72 1.06 15.33
C TYR A 307 -0.04 2.42 15.19
N GLU A 308 0.79 2.59 14.17
CA GLU A 308 1.45 3.86 13.88
C GLU A 308 0.44 4.96 13.52
N VAL A 309 0.69 6.18 13.98
CA VAL A 309 -0.25 7.32 13.79
C VAL A 309 -0.39 7.69 12.33
N ASP A 310 0.74 7.76 11.61
CA ASP A 310 0.74 8.18 10.21
C ASP A 310 0.26 7.08 9.27
N GLY A 311 0.53 5.80 9.56
CA GLY A 311 0.07 4.68 8.76
C GLY A 311 0.51 4.65 7.30
N TRP A 312 1.62 5.27 6.92
CA TRP A 312 2.18 5.21 5.57
C TRP A 312 2.48 3.78 5.12
N VAL A 313 2.01 3.43 3.92
CA VAL A 313 2.34 2.13 3.31
C VAL A 313 3.85 2.02 3.11
N GLY A 314 4.43 0.90 3.56
CA GLY A 314 5.86 0.62 3.46
C GLY A 314 6.74 1.24 4.55
N ALA A 315 6.19 2.06 5.45
CA ALA A 315 6.97 2.69 6.52
C ALA A 315 6.42 2.48 7.94
N SER A 316 5.13 2.10 8.08
CA SER A 316 4.42 2.17 9.37
C SER A 316 4.10 0.85 10.07
N ASN A 317 4.58 -0.29 9.58
CA ASN A 317 4.32 -1.60 10.21
C ASN A 317 5.52 -2.56 10.15
N GLY A 318 6.72 -2.02 9.90
CA GLY A 318 7.95 -2.81 9.73
C GLY A 318 7.99 -3.68 8.47
N ARG A 319 6.96 -3.61 7.61
CA ARG A 319 6.93 -4.27 6.30
C ARG A 319 7.46 -3.32 5.23
N SER A 320 8.18 -3.87 4.27
CA SER A 320 8.59 -3.18 3.05
C SER A 320 7.53 -3.36 1.96
N ASP A 321 6.30 -2.92 2.24
CA ASP A 321 5.22 -2.93 1.25
C ASP A 321 5.47 -1.82 0.21
N ASP A 322 5.29 -2.11 -1.08
CA ASP A 322 5.47 -1.11 -2.13
C ASP A 322 4.50 0.07 -1.93
N PRO A 323 4.88 1.32 -2.25
CA PRO A 323 3.94 2.43 -2.22
C PRO A 323 2.70 2.13 -3.07
N THR A 324 1.56 2.70 -2.70
CA THR A 324 0.36 2.66 -3.54
C THR A 324 0.61 3.44 -4.83
N SER A 325 -0.09 3.03 -5.91
CA SER A 325 -0.04 3.59 -7.27
C SER A 325 -0.44 5.07 -7.38
#